data_AF-A0A382PTY9-F1
#
_entry.id   AF-A0A382PTY9-F1
#
_cell.length_a   1.000
_cell.length_b   1.000
_cell.length_c   1.000
_cell.angle_alpha   90.00
_cell.angle_beta   90.00
_cell.angle_gamma   90.00
#
_symmetry.space_group_name_H-M   'P 1'
#
loop_
_entity.id
_entity.type
_entity.pdbx_description
1 polymer ?
#
loop_
_entity_poly.entity_id
_entity_poly.type
_entity_poly.pdbx_seq_one_letter_code
_entity_poly.pdbx_strand_id
1 'polypeptide(L)' 'GPISCFDSPDNRIRRQRAEDLAKDLNVTAQNIATAWTLNQPFPSFSLIGPRKINEIDTTLPCLNISLVYEKIQWLNLVS' A
#
# COMPACT_ATOMS: atom_id res chain seq x y z
N GLY A 1 -15.00 -17.42 1.44
CA GLY A 1 -14.80 -16.78 2.77
C GLY A 1 -13.82 -15.62 2.63
N PRO A 2 -13.55 -14.82 3.67
CA PRO A 2 -12.72 -13.60 3.55
C PRO A 2 -11.31 -13.86 2.97
N ILE A 3 -10.76 -15.06 3.16
CA ILE A 3 -9.46 -15.47 2.58
C ILE A 3 -9.47 -15.44 1.04
N SER A 4 -10.56 -15.82 0.38
CA SER A 4 -10.62 -15.81 -1.09
C SER A 4 -10.59 -14.40 -1.68
N CYS A 5 -11.00 -13.40 -0.89
CA CYS A 5 -10.88 -12.00 -1.26
C CYS A 5 -9.47 -11.48 -0.94
N PHE A 6 -8.92 -11.81 0.23
CA PHE A 6 -7.60 -11.35 0.65
C PHE A 6 -6.46 -11.91 -0.22
N ASP A 7 -6.45 -13.22 -0.46
CA ASP A 7 -5.42 -13.92 -1.25
C ASP A 7 -6.00 -14.42 -2.59
N SER A 8 -6.70 -13.53 -3.30
CA SER A 8 -7.10 -13.78 -4.69
C SER A 8 -5.88 -13.73 -5.63
N PRO A 9 -5.94 -14.32 -6.84
CA PRO A 9 -4.87 -14.18 -7.84
C PRO A 9 -4.47 -12.72 -8.08
N ASP A 10 -5.45 -11.83 -8.24
CA ASP A 10 -5.20 -10.41 -8.47
C ASP A 10 -4.53 -9.75 -7.27
N ASN A 11 -4.96 -10.05 -6.03
CA ASN A 11 -4.34 -9.46 -4.84
C ASN A 11 -2.92 -9.97 -4.60
N ARG A 12 -2.58 -11.19 -5.05
CA ARG A 12 -1.18 -11.62 -5.11
C ARG A 12 -0.36 -10.76 -6.06
N ILE A 13 -0.91 -10.38 -7.22
CA ILE A 13 -0.23 -9.48 -8.17
C ILE A 13 -0.11 -8.07 -7.56
N ARG A 14 -1.15 -7.53 -6.93
CA ARG A 14 -1.10 -6.23 -6.24
C ARG A 14 -0.03 -6.23 -5.14
N ARG A 15 0.04 -7.30 -4.34
CA ARG A 15 1.08 -7.49 -3.33
C ARG A 15 2.48 -7.52 -3.95
N GLN A 16 2.68 -8.28 -5.02
CA GLN A 16 3.97 -8.33 -5.73
C GLN A 16 4.38 -6.95 -6.25
N ARG A 17 3.47 -6.22 -6.90
CA ARG A 17 3.72 -4.85 -7.39
C ARG A 17 4.11 -3.89 -6.26
N ALA A 18 3.46 -4.01 -5.11
CA ALA A 18 3.80 -3.23 -3.92
C ALA A 18 5.17 -3.62 -3.34
N GLU A 19 5.51 -4.90 -3.31
CA GLU A 19 6.83 -5.39 -2.87
C GLU A 19 7.96 -4.91 -3.78
N ASP A 20 7.75 -4.92 -5.10
CA ASP A 20 8.76 -4.46 -6.06
C ASP A 20 8.99 -2.96 -5.94
N LEU A 21 7.92 -2.16 -5.87
CA LEU A 21 8.04 -0.72 -5.64
C LEU A 21 8.66 -0.39 -4.27
N ALA A 22 8.36 -1.19 -3.24
CA ALA A 22 8.93 -1.01 -1.92
C ALA A 22 10.45 -1.23 -1.90
N LYS A 23 10.96 -2.21 -2.67
CA LYS A 23 12.40 -2.43 -2.84
C LYS A 23 13.07 -1.22 -3.47
N ASP A 24 12.50 -0.68 -4.55
CA ASP A 24 13.03 0.48 -5.27
C ASP A 24 13.12 1.72 -4.36
N LEU A 25 12.14 1.87 -3.46
CA LEU A 25 12.05 3.01 -2.53
C LEU A 25 12.70 2.76 -1.17
N ASN A 26 13.29 1.58 -0.95
CA ASN A 26 13.86 1.15 0.33
C ASN A 26 12.88 1.29 1.53
N VAL A 27 11.65 0.81 1.33
CA VAL A 27 10.58 0.77 2.34
C VAL A 27 9.92 -0.61 2.36
N THR A 28 8.84 -0.79 3.13
CA THR A 28 8.06 -2.03 3.13
C THR A 28 6.84 -1.96 2.22
N ALA A 29 6.33 -3.11 1.77
CA ALA A 29 5.07 -3.17 1.03
C ALA A 29 3.88 -2.61 1.83
N GLN A 30 3.92 -2.67 3.17
CA GLN A 30 2.91 -2.06 4.03
C GLN A 30 2.94 -0.53 3.95
N ASN A 31 4.13 0.08 3.78
CA ASN A 31 4.24 1.51 3.52
C ASN A 31 3.63 1.87 2.16
N ILE A 32 3.86 1.07 1.12
CA ILE A 32 3.25 1.27 -0.20
C ILE A 32 1.73 1.16 -0.15
N ALA A 33 1.19 0.13 0.51
CA ALA A 33 -0.24 -0.05 0.66
C ALA A 33 -0.90 1.12 1.40
N THR A 34 -0.28 1.60 2.48
CA THR A 34 -0.77 2.75 3.26
C THR A 34 -0.64 4.06 2.48
N ALA A 35 0.42 4.23 1.69
CA ALA A 35 0.58 5.39 0.82
C ALA A 35 -0.46 5.39 -0.31
N TRP A 36 -0.79 4.23 -0.87
CA TRP A 36 -1.82 4.11 -1.91
C TRP A 36 -3.17 4.67 -1.46
N THR A 37 -3.60 4.38 -0.23
CA THR A 37 -4.84 4.94 0.32
C THR A 37 -4.76 6.44 0.59
N LEU A 38 -3.59 6.98 0.95
CA LEU A 38 -3.39 8.42 1.17
C LEU A 38 -3.33 9.25 -0.12
N ASN A 39 -2.91 8.66 -1.23
CA ASN A 39 -2.73 9.35 -2.51
C ASN A 39 -3.96 9.29 -3.44
N GLN A 40 -5.12 8.81 -2.95
CA GLN A 40 -6.33 8.72 -3.77
C GLN A 40 -6.80 10.10 -4.28
N PRO A 41 -7.46 10.18 -5.45
CA PRO A 41 -7.93 11.44 -6.03
C PRO A 41 -9.15 12.06 -5.31
N PHE A 42 -9.59 11.46 -4.20
CA PHE A 42 -10.69 11.91 -3.35
C PHE A 42 -10.22 11.93 -1.88
N PRO A 43 -10.89 12.71 -0.99
CA PRO A 43 -10.53 12.75 0.42
C PRO A 43 -10.52 11.35 1.03
N SER A 44 -9.34 10.89 1.44
CA SER A 44 -9.11 9.53 1.90
C SER A 44 -8.19 9.54 3.11
N PHE A 45 -8.44 8.63 4.05
CA PHE A 45 -7.67 8.48 5.27
C PHE A 45 -7.30 7.01 5.48
N SER A 46 -6.05 6.78 5.89
CA SER A 46 -5.58 5.45 6.27
C SER A 46 -5.81 5.23 7.76
N LEU A 47 -6.79 4.39 8.11
CA LEU A 47 -6.95 3.93 9.49
C LEU A 47 -6.00 2.76 9.74
N ILE A 48 -5.04 2.96 10.64
CA ILE A 48 -4.09 1.92 11.04
C ILE A 48 -4.38 1.46 12.47
N GLY A 49 -4.25 0.14 12.71
CA GLY A 49 -4.50 -0.48 14.01
C GLY A 49 -3.26 -1.16 14.58
N PRO A 50 -2.21 -0.40 14.95
CA PRO A 50 -1.03 -0.97 15.59
C PRO A 50 -1.41 -1.54 16.97
N ARG A 51 -0.89 -2.72 17.28
CA ARG A 51 -1.00 -3.35 18.61
C ARG A 51 0.04 -2.82 19.58
N LYS A 52 1.15 -2.27 19.07
CA LYS A 52 2.24 -1.68 19.86
C LYS A 52 2.62 -0.32 19.29
N ILE A 53 3.07 0.57 20.17
CA ILE A 53 3.47 1.94 19.78
C ILE A 53 4.55 1.93 18.69
N ASN A 54 5.54 1.03 18.79
CA ASN A 54 6.63 0.94 17.82
C ASN A 54 6.19 0.50 16.40
N GLU A 55 5.01 -0.08 16.24
CA GLU A 55 4.46 -0.41 14.90
C GLU A 55 3.97 0.85 14.17
N ILE A 56 3.76 1.96 14.89
CA ILE A 56 3.51 3.27 14.29
C ILE A 56 4.75 3.71 13.53
N ASP A 57 5.94 3.58 14.15
CA ASP A 57 7.21 4.01 13.54
C ASP A 57 7.47 3.28 12.23
N THR A 58 7.12 2.00 12.13
CA THR A 58 7.26 1.23 10.87
C THR A 58 6.27 1.68 9.79
N THR A 59 5.19 2.35 10.16
CA THR A 59 4.17 2.86 9.23
C THR A 59 4.51 4.26 8.71
N LEU A 60 5.10 5.13 9.55
CA LEU A 60 5.42 6.53 9.23
C LEU A 60 6.15 6.76 7.89
N PRO A 61 7.05 5.88 7.41
CA PRO A 61 7.68 6.06 6.10
C PRO A 61 6.69 6.22 4.94
N CYS A 62 5.45 5.72 5.06
CA CYS A 62 4.42 5.89 4.03
C CYS A 62 4.10 7.36 3.74
N LEU A 63 4.27 8.26 4.72
CA LEU A 63 3.98 9.69 4.57
C LEU A 63 4.94 10.40 3.62
N ASN A 64 6.12 9.83 3.38
CA ASN A 64 7.11 10.36 2.45
C ASN A 64 6.95 9.82 1.02
N ILE A 65 5.94 8.98 0.77
CA ILE A 65 5.71 8.33 -0.52
C ILE A 65 4.59 9.07 -1.26
N SER A 66 4.95 9.74 -2.35
CA SER A 66 4.00 10.37 -3.28
C SER A 66 3.80 9.46 -4.49
N LEU A 67 2.55 9.03 -4.72
CA LEU A 67 2.20 8.19 -5.86
C LEU A 67 1.41 9.00 -6.88
N VAL A 68 1.96 9.14 -8.09
CA VAL A 68 1.22 9.73 -9.21
C VAL A 68 0.09 8.81 -9.66
N TYR A 69 -0.90 9.38 -10.35
CA TYR A 69 -2.12 8.67 -10.75
C TYR A 69 -1.83 7.38 -11.52
N GLU A 70 -0.87 7.39 -12.43
CA GLU A 70 -0.45 6.22 -13.21
C GLU A 70 0.06 5.10 -12.29
N LYS A 71 0.79 5.45 -11.23
CA LYS A 71 1.30 4.47 -10.26
C LYS A 71 0.18 3.90 -9.39
N ILE A 72 -0.81 4.72 -9.03
CA ILE A 72 -2.01 4.29 -8.30
C ILE A 72 -2.79 3.26 -9.12
N GLN A 73 -3.02 3.55 -10.41
CA GLN A 73 -3.72 2.65 -11.33
C GLN A 73 -2.93 1.36 -11.56
N TRP A 74 -1.61 1.48 -11.77
CA TRP A 74 -0.72 0.34 -11.90
C TRP A 74 -0.75 -0.55 -10.65
N LEU A 75 -0.71 0.00 -9.44
CA LEU A 75 -0.84 -0.82 -8.22
C LEU A 75 -2.20 -1.53 -8.15
N ASN A 76 -3.26 -0.97 -8.74
CA ASN A 76 -4.61 -1.55 -8.73
C ASN A 76 -4.92 -2.47 -9.94
N LEU A 77 -3.91 -2.79 -10.76
CA LEU A 77 -4.05 -3.60 -11.98
C LEU A 77 -4.89 -2.95 -13.09
N VAL A 78 -5.09 -1.63 -13.04
CA VAL A 78 -5.75 -0.88 -14.11
C VAL A 78 -4.69 -0.43 -15.10
N SER A 79 -4.97 -0.66 -16.39
CA SER A 79 -4.14 -0.26 -17.53
C SER A 79 -4.59 1.08 -18.10
#